data_AF-A0A2V6SRK9-F1
#
_entry.id   AF-A0A2V6SRK9-F1
#
_cell.length_a   1.000
_cell.length_b   1.000
_cell.length_c   1.000
_cell.angle_alpha   90.00
_cell.angle_beta   90.00
_cell.angle_gamma   90.00
#
_symmetry.space_group_name_H-M   'P 1'
#
loop_
_entity.id
_entity.type
_entity.pdbx_description
1 polymer ?
#
loop_
_entity_poly.entity_id
_entity_poly.type
_entity_poly.pdbx_seq_one_letter_code
_entity_poly.pdbx_strand_id
1 'polypeptide(L)'
;MLKRRLGSAEAWRGTKTGMWAWLIQRLAALGLLAVIALHLQNPFVRPVQAAVLALVLLHGLLGVRAILLDFGLPARVHRTLFLLALLAALAGFLAFWRWRWY
;
A
#
# COMPACT_ATOMS: atom_id res chain seq x y z
N MET A 1 -4.18 11.10 -31.67
CA MET A 1 -2.89 10.44 -31.39
C MET A 1 -2.02 11.40 -30.58
N LEU A 2 -2.00 11.30 -29.24
CA LEU A 2 -1.14 12.16 -28.41
C LEU A 2 0.31 11.66 -28.50
N LYS A 3 1.19 12.52 -29.03
CA LYS A 3 2.64 12.34 -29.02
C LYS A 3 3.11 12.42 -27.55
N ARG A 4 3.00 11.33 -26.79
CA ARG A 4 3.65 11.22 -25.47
C ARG A 4 5.13 11.51 -25.72
N ARG A 5 5.64 12.64 -25.22
CA ARG A 5 7.09 12.91 -25.20
C ARG A 5 7.72 11.88 -24.26
N LEU A 6 8.05 10.72 -24.82
CA LEU A 6 8.89 9.70 -24.23
C LEU A 6 10.20 10.40 -23.86
N GLY A 7 10.41 10.66 -22.56
CA GLY A 7 11.62 11.35 -22.06
C GLY A 7 11.40 12.57 -21.17
N SER A 8 10.17 13.02 -20.90
CA SER A 8 9.98 14.13 -19.94
C SER A 8 10.31 13.68 -18.50
N ALA A 9 10.97 14.54 -17.72
CA ALA A 9 11.31 14.26 -16.32
C ALA A 9 10.06 13.94 -15.47
N GLU A 10 8.89 14.41 -15.89
CA GLU A 10 7.61 14.15 -15.25
C GLU A 10 7.11 12.72 -15.48
N ALA A 11 7.30 12.18 -16.69
CA ALA A 11 7.03 10.78 -16.99
C ALA A 11 7.94 9.85 -16.15
N TRP A 12 9.22 10.21 -15.99
CA TRP A 12 10.19 9.49 -15.17
C TRP A 12 9.88 9.54 -13.67
N ARG A 13 9.35 10.66 -13.16
CA ARG A 13 8.90 10.76 -11.77
C ARG A 13 7.66 9.90 -11.52
N GLY A 14 6.73 9.85 -12.47
CA GLY A 14 5.54 8.99 -12.41
C GLY A 14 5.88 7.50 -12.35
N THR A 15 6.86 7.04 -13.13
CA THR A 15 7.34 5.64 -13.09
C THR A 15 8.01 5.29 -11.76
N LYS A 16 8.83 6.19 -11.18
CA LYS A 16 9.44 5.94 -9.86
C LYS A 16 8.37 5.70 -8.78
N THR A 17 7.34 6.54 -8.71
CA THR A 17 6.25 6.34 -7.74
C THR A 17 5.48 5.03 -7.98
N GLY A 18 5.23 4.68 -9.24
CA GLY A 18 4.61 3.40 -9.60
C GLY A 18 5.45 2.20 -9.15
N MET A 19 6.77 2.25 -9.33
CA MET A 19 7.69 1.19 -8.96
C MET A 19 7.79 0.99 -7.44
N TRP A 20 7.85 2.08 -6.66
CA TRP A 20 7.83 2.00 -5.20
C TRP A 20 6.51 1.44 -4.66
N ALA A 21 5.38 1.93 -5.19
CA ALA A 21 4.07 1.40 -4.84
C ALA A 21 3.98 -0.09 -5.17
N TRP A 22 4.54 -0.49 -6.32
CA TRP A 22 4.62 -1.88 -6.71
C TRP A 22 5.41 -2.68 -5.68
N LEU A 23 6.66 -2.31 -5.42
CA LEU A 23 7.58 -3.03 -4.54
C LEU A 23 7.01 -3.20 -3.13
N ILE A 24 6.50 -2.12 -2.54
CA ILE A 24 5.91 -2.15 -1.19
C ILE A 24 4.74 -3.13 -1.14
N GLN A 25 3.85 -3.11 -2.13
CA GLN A 25 2.71 -4.02 -2.17
C GLN A 25 3.14 -5.51 -2.28
N ARG A 26 4.23 -5.83 -2.99
CA ARG A 26 4.72 -7.20 -3.16
C ARG A 26 5.40 -7.69 -1.88
N LEU A 27 6.25 -6.85 -1.29
CA LEU A 27 6.87 -7.14 -0.01
C LEU A 27 5.81 -7.28 1.09
N ALA A 28 4.76 -6.46 1.08
CA ALA A 28 3.65 -6.58 2.02
C ALA A 28 2.89 -7.91 1.84
N ALA A 29 2.65 -8.36 0.62
CA ALA A 29 2.02 -9.66 0.34
C ALA A 29 2.87 -10.83 0.84
N LEU A 30 4.19 -10.81 0.56
CA LEU A 30 5.11 -11.85 1.03
C LEU A 30 5.21 -11.86 2.56
N GLY A 31 5.29 -10.67 3.17
CA GLY A 31 5.26 -10.51 4.62
C GLY A 31 3.97 -11.03 5.24
N LEU A 32 2.82 -10.78 4.60
CA LEU A 32 1.52 -11.32 5.04
C LEU A 32 1.52 -12.84 5.12
N LEU A 33 2.04 -13.53 4.10
CA LEU A 33 2.11 -14.99 4.11
C LEU A 33 2.88 -15.51 5.34
N ALA A 34 4.01 -14.89 5.66
CA ALA A 34 4.82 -15.27 6.82
C ALA A 34 4.13 -14.92 8.16
N VAL A 35 3.63 -13.69 8.30
CA VAL A 35 3.05 -13.21 9.56
C VAL A 35 1.71 -13.89 9.86
N ILE A 36 0.91 -14.23 8.85
CA ILE A 36 -0.32 -15.00 9.03
C ILE A 36 -0.03 -16.36 9.64
N ALA A 37 1.03 -17.07 9.18
CA ALA A 37 1.41 -18.35 9.78
C ALA A 37 1.71 -18.21 11.28
N LEU A 38 2.45 -17.16 11.68
CA LEU A 38 2.72 -16.85 13.09
C LEU A 38 1.44 -16.48 13.86
N HIS A 39 0.54 -15.73 13.23
CA HIS A 39 -0.72 -15.30 13.84
C HIS A 39 -1.67 -16.47 14.11
N LEU A 40 -1.71 -17.45 13.20
CA LEU A 40 -2.50 -18.67 13.37
C LEU A 40 -1.96 -19.57 14.49
N GLN A 41 -0.64 -19.59 14.72
CA GLN A 41 -0.03 -20.36 15.82
C GLN A 41 -0.32 -19.74 17.19
N ASN A 42 -0.17 -18.41 17.31
CA ASN A 42 -0.49 -17.70 18.54
C ASN A 42 -1.03 -16.30 18.23
N PRO A 43 -2.36 -16.12 18.21
CA PRO A 43 -2.97 -14.86 17.81
C PRO A 43 -2.79 -13.76 18.86
N PHE A 44 -2.33 -14.06 20.09
CA PHE A 44 -2.23 -13.11 21.19
C PHE A 44 -0.89 -12.36 21.24
N VAL A 45 0.07 -12.71 20.37
CA VAL A 45 1.37 -12.02 20.30
C VAL A 45 1.16 -10.62 19.73
N ARG A 46 1.25 -9.58 20.58
CA ARG A 46 0.97 -8.18 20.21
C ARG A 46 1.78 -7.69 19.00
N PRO A 47 3.10 -7.96 18.88
CA PRO A 47 3.86 -7.59 17.67
C PRO A 47 3.32 -8.25 16.39
N VAL A 48 2.85 -9.50 16.46
CA VAL A 48 2.27 -10.22 15.32
C VAL A 48 0.94 -9.59 14.93
N GLN A 49 0.06 -9.27 15.89
CA GLN A 49 -1.19 -8.55 15.63
C GLN A 49 -0.95 -7.19 14.94
N ALA A 50 0.02 -6.42 15.43
CA ALA A 50 0.41 -5.15 14.83
C ALA A 50 0.93 -5.35 13.38
N ALA A 51 1.79 -6.35 13.17
CA ALA A 51 2.33 -6.66 11.86
C ALA A 51 1.23 -7.09 10.87
N VAL A 52 0.28 -7.96 11.27
CA VAL A 52 -0.87 -8.33 10.43
C VAL A 52 -1.65 -7.08 10.04
N LEU A 53 -2.05 -6.25 11.01
CA LEU A 53 -2.84 -5.04 10.77
C LEU A 53 -2.14 -4.10 9.79
N ALA A 54 -0.85 -3.80 10.04
CA ALA A 54 -0.07 -2.91 9.19
C ALA A 54 0.06 -3.44 7.76
N LEU A 55 0.38 -4.74 7.60
CA LEU A 55 0.59 -5.33 6.29
C LEU A 55 -0.71 -5.49 5.50
N VAL A 56 -1.82 -5.86 6.16
CA VAL A 56 -3.15 -5.91 5.51
C VAL A 56 -3.55 -4.53 4.99
N LEU A 57 -3.40 -3.48 5.81
CA LEU A 57 -3.73 -2.11 5.40
C LEU A 57 -2.87 -1.64 4.22
N LEU A 58 -1.55 -1.86 4.28
CA LEU A 58 -0.65 -1.50 3.19
C LEU A 58 -0.95 -2.27 1.90
N HIS A 59 -1.09 -3.60 1.97
CA HIS A 59 -1.37 -4.44 0.81
C HIS A 59 -2.73 -4.09 0.19
N GLY A 60 -3.77 -4.01 1.02
CA GLY A 60 -5.13 -3.74 0.58
C GLY A 60 -5.28 -2.36 -0.06
N LEU A 61 -4.77 -1.30 0.57
CA LEU A 61 -4.92 0.07 0.06
C LEU A 61 -4.07 0.32 -1.20
N LEU A 62 -2.87 -0.25 -1.28
CA LEU A 62 -2.07 -0.19 -2.52
C LEU A 62 -2.70 -1.03 -3.64
N GLY A 63 -3.35 -2.14 -3.32
CA GLY A 63 -4.14 -2.94 -4.26
C GLY A 63 -5.36 -2.19 -4.79
N VAL A 64 -6.13 -1.54 -3.92
CA VAL A 64 -7.26 -0.66 -4.32
C VAL A 64 -6.77 0.44 -5.25
N ARG A 65 -5.64 1.09 -4.93
CA ARG A 65 -5.00 2.06 -5.82
C ARG A 65 -4.69 1.45 -7.19
N ALA A 66 -4.13 0.25 -7.26
CA ALA A 66 -3.82 -0.41 -8.54
C ALA A 66 -5.09 -0.61 -9.38
N ILE A 67 -6.14 -1.17 -8.76
CA ILE A 67 -7.45 -1.39 -9.41
C ILE A 67 -8.04 -0.07 -9.95
N LEU A 68 -8.00 1.00 -9.15
CA LEU A 68 -8.49 2.32 -9.57
C LEU A 68 -7.71 2.87 -10.79
N LEU A 69 -6.41 2.62 -10.87
CA LEU A 69 -5.60 3.01 -12.03
C LEU A 69 -5.91 2.15 -13.25
N ASP A 70 -6.21 0.86 -13.06
CA ASP A 70 -6.61 -0.06 -14.13
C ASP A 70 -7.96 0.33 -14.76
N PHE A 71 -8.86 0.94 -13.99
CA PHE A 71 -10.10 1.55 -14.49
C PHE A 71 -9.91 2.85 -15.28
N GLY A 72 -8.67 3.30 -15.50
CA GLY A 72 -8.36 4.42 -16.40
C GLY A 72 -8.21 5.78 -15.71
N LEU A 73 -7.99 5.82 -14.39
CA LEU A 73 -7.65 7.07 -13.72
C LEU A 73 -6.37 7.70 -14.32
N PRO A 74 -6.31 9.04 -14.45
CA PRO A 74 -5.24 9.69 -15.18
C PRO A 74 -3.89 9.61 -14.45
N ALA A 75 -2.80 9.47 -15.20
CA ALA A 75 -1.45 9.29 -14.64
C ALA A 75 -1.04 10.35 -13.59
N ARG A 76 -1.58 11.57 -13.70
CA ARG A 76 -1.36 12.68 -12.74
C ARG A 76 -1.79 12.35 -11.31
N VAL A 77 -2.76 11.46 -11.10
CA VAL A 77 -3.22 11.09 -9.76
C VAL A 77 -2.40 9.97 -9.11
N HIS A 78 -1.46 9.36 -9.81
CA HIS A 78 -0.67 8.23 -9.29
C HIS A 78 0.04 8.54 -7.97
N ARG A 79 0.59 9.75 -7.84
CA ARG A 79 1.30 10.21 -6.64
C ARG A 79 0.34 10.52 -5.52
N THR A 80 -0.76 11.22 -5.81
CA THR A 80 -1.79 11.54 -4.82
C THR A 80 -2.40 10.27 -4.25
N LEU A 81 -2.82 9.33 -5.09
CA LEU A 81 -3.36 8.04 -4.64
C LEU A 81 -2.35 7.22 -3.84
N PHE A 82 -1.07 7.28 -4.21
CA PHE A 82 -0.03 6.60 -3.44
C PHE A 82 0.11 7.18 -2.03
N LEU A 83 0.20 8.51 -1.90
CA LEU A 83 0.28 9.19 -0.61
C LEU A 83 -1.00 8.99 0.22
N LEU A 84 -2.17 9.09 -0.40
CA LEU A 84 -3.45 8.83 0.27
C LEU A 84 -3.53 7.40 0.80
N ALA A 85 -3.08 6.40 0.02
CA ALA A 85 -3.03 5.02 0.49
C ALA A 85 -2.11 4.86 1.71
N LEU A 86 -0.92 5.47 1.72
CA LEU A 86 0.01 5.41 2.85
C LEU A 86 -0.54 6.13 4.09
N LEU A 87 -1.11 7.32 3.91
CA LEU A 87 -1.71 8.08 5.01
C LEU A 87 -2.94 7.39 5.58
N ALA A 88 -3.80 6.82 4.73
CA ALA A 88 -4.95 6.03 5.16
C ALA A 88 -4.51 4.76 5.90
N ALA A 89 -3.45 4.08 5.43
CA ALA A 89 -2.90 2.92 6.14
C ALA A 89 -2.37 3.31 7.53
N LEU A 90 -1.61 4.39 7.62
CA LEU A 90 -1.07 4.88 8.89
C LEU A 90 -2.20 5.34 9.83
N ALA A 91 -3.15 6.13 9.33
CA ALA A 91 -4.29 6.61 10.12
C ALA A 91 -5.16 5.44 10.61
N GLY A 92 -5.46 4.48 9.73
CA GLY A 92 -6.21 3.28 10.09
C GLY A 92 -5.48 2.43 11.13
N PHE A 93 -4.16 2.25 10.97
CA PHE A 93 -3.33 1.56 11.94
C PHE A 93 -3.38 2.25 13.30
N LEU A 94 -3.10 3.55 13.36
CA LEU A 94 -3.08 4.30 14.62
C LEU A 94 -4.45 4.34 15.29
N ALA A 95 -5.52 4.59 14.53
CA ALA A 95 -6.87 4.65 15.07
C ALA A 95 -7.30 3.30 15.66
N PHE A 96 -7.14 2.21 14.91
CA PHE A 96 -7.53 0.88 15.36
C PHE A 96 -6.62 0.37 16.48
N TRP A 97 -5.31 0.55 16.36
CA TRP A 97 -4.36 0.12 17.38
C TRP A 97 -4.55 0.85 18.69
N ARG A 98 -4.83 2.17 18.63
CA ARG A 98 -5.17 2.94 19.82
C ARG A 98 -6.47 2.43 20.43
N TRP A 99 -7.56 2.36 19.66
CA TRP A 99 -8.84 1.88 20.16
C TRP A 99 -8.78 0.48 20.78
N ARG A 100 -7.97 -0.42 20.25
CA ARG A 100 -7.82 -1.79 20.78
C ARG A 100 -7.26 -1.86 22.21
N TRP A 101 -6.52 -0.84 22.64
CA TRP A 101 -5.75 -0.84 23.90
C TRP A 101 -6.15 0.25 24.90
N TYR A 102 -7.19 1.03 24.59
CA TYR A 102 -7.89 1.90 25.54
C TYR A 102 -9.20 1.22 25.94
#